data_AF-A0A848CQ83-F1
#
_entry.id   AF-A0A848CQ83-F1
#
_cell.length_a   1.000
_cell.length_b   1.000
_cell.length_c   1.000
_cell.angle_alpha   90.00
_cell.angle_beta   90.00
_cell.angle_gamma   90.00
#
_symmetry.space_group_name_H-M   'P 1'
#
loop_
_entity.id
_entity.type
_entity.pdbx_description
1 polymer ?
#
loop_
_entity_poly.entity_id
_entity_poly.type
_entity_poly.pdbx_seq_one_letter_code
_entity_poly.pdbx_strand_id
1 'polypeptide(L)'
;MANKAYKFRLYPTEEQEQLLAKTFGCVRFVYNKMLTEQQETYEKYKDDKETLKKQKFPTPAKYKKEFTWLKEVDSLALANAQLNLQKAYKNFFSGRAEFPKF
;
A
#
# COMPACT_ATOMS: atom_id res chain seq x y z
N MET A 1 -38.92 -7.92 -3.76
CA MET A 1 -38.31 -8.18 -2.44
C MET A 1 -37.36 -7.03 -2.12
N ALA A 2 -37.49 -6.38 -0.97
CA ALA A 2 -36.59 -5.29 -0.56
C ALA A 2 -35.35 -5.87 0.13
N ASN A 3 -34.16 -5.40 -0.27
CA ASN A 3 -32.91 -5.80 0.38
C ASN A 3 -32.83 -5.14 1.77
N LYS A 4 -32.50 -5.93 2.80
CA LYS A 4 -32.22 -5.43 4.16
C LYS A 4 -30.72 -5.26 4.34
N ALA A 5 -30.30 -4.17 4.97
CA ALA A 5 -28.93 -3.91 5.37
C ALA A 5 -28.88 -3.57 6.87
N TYR A 6 -27.81 -3.97 7.54
CA TYR A 6 -27.58 -3.72 8.96
C TYR A 6 -26.30 -2.92 9.16
N LYS A 7 -26.29 -2.04 10.16
CA LYS A 7 -25.12 -1.23 10.54
C LYS A 7 -24.81 -1.48 12.01
N PHE A 8 -23.58 -1.85 12.30
CA PHE A 8 -23.09 -2.09 13.66
C PHE A 8 -21.86 -1.24 13.94
N ARG A 9 -21.67 -0.89 15.22
CA ARG A 9 -20.41 -0.33 15.72
C ARG A 9 -19.68 -1.45 16.45
N LEU A 10 -18.41 -1.62 16.12
CA LEU A 10 -17.52 -2.54 16.83
C LEU A 10 -16.90 -1.81 18.03
N TYR A 11 -16.74 -2.54 19.14
CA TYR A 11 -16.02 -2.10 20.34
C TYR A 11 -14.90 -3.11 20.57
N PRO A 12 -13.68 -2.84 20.06
CA PRO A 12 -12.59 -3.80 20.15
C PRO A 12 -12.13 -4.00 21.60
N THR A 13 -11.58 -5.18 21.90
CA THR A 13 -10.81 -5.38 23.14
C THR A 13 -9.46 -4.67 23.04
N GLU A 14 -8.78 -4.46 24.16
CA GLU A 14 -7.45 -3.83 24.18
C GLU A 14 -6.46 -4.52 23.24
N GLU A 15 -6.44 -5.86 23.21
CA GLU A 15 -5.61 -6.64 22.29
C GLU A 15 -5.95 -6.37 20.82
N GLN A 16 -7.24 -6.21 20.49
CA GLN A 16 -7.69 -5.90 19.14
C GLN A 16 -7.33 -4.47 18.74
N GLU A 17 -7.45 -3.50 19.65
CA GLU A 17 -7.01 -2.12 19.42
C GLU A 17 -5.52 -2.07 19.11
N GLN A 18 -4.70 -2.77 19.88
CA GLN A 18 -3.26 -2.88 19.64
C GLN A 18 -2.97 -3.53 18.29
N LEU A 19 -3.65 -4.62 17.93
CA LEU A 19 -3.48 -5.29 16.64
C LEU A 19 -3.87 -4.37 15.46
N LEU A 20 -4.97 -3.63 15.59
CA LEU A 20 -5.42 -2.67 14.57
C LEU A 20 -4.39 -1.54 14.41
N ALA A 21 -3.93 -0.95 15.51
CA ALA A 21 -2.92 0.11 15.50
C ALA A 21 -1.62 -0.36 14.84
N LYS A 22 -1.12 -1.56 15.20
CA LYS A 22 0.04 -2.19 14.54
C LYS A 22 -0.22 -2.38 13.05
N THR A 23 -1.38 -2.92 12.68
CA THR A 23 -1.74 -3.19 11.28
C THR A 23 -1.74 -1.91 10.45
N PHE A 24 -2.39 -0.85 10.93
CA PHE A 24 -2.42 0.44 10.23
C PHE A 24 -1.03 1.06 10.13
N GLY A 25 -0.23 1.02 11.21
CA GLY A 25 1.15 1.50 11.20
C GLY A 25 2.01 0.76 10.18
N CYS A 26 1.93 -0.57 10.14
CA CYS A 26 2.66 -1.40 9.18
C CYS A 26 2.23 -1.13 7.74
N VAL A 27 0.93 -1.03 7.47
CA VAL A 27 0.41 -0.71 6.13
C VAL A 27 0.88 0.67 5.68
N ARG A 28 0.82 1.68 6.55
CA ARG A 28 1.27 3.03 6.25
C ARG A 28 2.77 3.07 5.96
N PHE A 29 3.57 2.40 6.79
CA PHE A 29 5.01 2.30 6.59
C PHE A 29 5.35 1.65 5.25
N VAL A 30 4.77 0.49 4.95
CA VAL A 30 5.01 -0.24 3.70
C VAL A 30 4.59 0.60 2.50
N TYR A 31 3.42 1.25 2.55
CA TYR A 31 2.97 2.15 1.48
C TYR A 31 3.97 3.28 1.24
N ASN A 32 4.39 3.97 2.30
CA ASN A 32 5.32 5.09 2.19
C ASN A 32 6.68 4.64 1.63
N LYS A 33 7.22 3.51 2.11
CA LYS A 33 8.50 2.97 1.63
C LYS A 33 8.44 2.63 0.13
N MET A 34 7.37 1.97 -0.31
CA MET A 34 7.17 1.65 -1.73
C MET A 34 6.96 2.91 -2.58
N LEU A 35 6.24 3.90 -2.04
CA LEU A 35 6.02 5.17 -2.73
C LEU A 35 7.35 5.90 -2.93
N THR A 36 8.18 6.04 -1.89
CA THR A 36 9.52 6.64 -2.02
C THR A 36 10.33 5.97 -3.12
N GLU A 37 10.45 4.64 -3.09
CA GLU A 37 11.21 3.89 -4.11
C GLU A 37 10.66 4.10 -5.53
N GLN A 38 9.33 4.22 -5.68
CA GLN A 38 8.72 4.48 -6.98
C GLN A 38 8.82 5.92 -7.43
N GLN A 39 8.84 6.88 -6.52
CA GLN A 39 9.12 8.27 -6.87
C GLN A 39 10.57 8.42 -7.37
N GLU A 40 11.53 7.80 -6.70
CA GLU A 40 12.93 7.75 -7.13
C GLU A 40 13.10 7.07 -8.48
N THR A 41 12.44 5.92 -8.68
CA THR A 41 12.46 5.19 -9.94
C THR A 41 11.83 6.00 -11.07
N TYR A 42 10.68 6.64 -10.82
CA TYR A 42 10.03 7.48 -11.80
C TYR A 42 10.91 8.66 -12.20
N GLU A 43 11.48 9.39 -11.24
CA GLU A 43 12.33 10.54 -11.52
C GLU A 43 13.57 10.17 -12.35
N LYS A 44 14.15 8.99 -12.09
CA LYS A 44 15.32 8.48 -12.84
C LYS A 44 15.01 8.09 -14.28
N TYR A 45 13.80 7.60 -14.56
CA TYR A 45 13.46 7.00 -15.86
C TYR A 45 12.31 7.70 -16.60
N LYS A 46 11.80 8.84 -16.10
CA LYS A 46 10.65 9.54 -16.70
C LYS A 46 10.88 9.94 -18.16
N ASP A 47 12.12 10.21 -18.54
CA ASP A 47 12.51 10.59 -19.91
C ASP A 47 12.69 9.37 -20.84
N ASP A 48 12.96 8.18 -20.28
CA ASP A 48 13.04 6.90 -21.00
C ASP A 48 11.83 6.01 -20.67
N LYS A 49 10.76 6.22 -21.43
CA LYS A 49 9.48 5.51 -21.26
C LYS A 49 9.60 4.00 -21.43
N GLU A 50 10.52 3.51 -22.25
CA GLU A 50 10.68 2.07 -22.49
C GLU A 50 11.37 1.38 -21.32
N THR A 51 12.35 2.05 -20.71
CA THR A 51 12.96 1.57 -19.47
C THR A 51 12.01 1.69 -18.28
N LEU A 52 11.24 2.77 -18.18
CA LEU A 52 10.27 2.96 -17.09
C LEU A 52 9.20 1.85 -17.07
N LYS A 53 8.68 1.45 -18.23
CA LYS A 53 7.69 0.35 -18.34
C LYS A 53 8.21 -1.00 -17.86
N LYS A 54 9.53 -1.22 -17.92
CA LYS A 54 10.18 -2.48 -17.49
C LYS A 54 10.40 -2.54 -15.98
N GLN A 55 10.32 -1.41 -15.29
CA GLN A 55 10.51 -1.37 -13.84
C GLN A 55 9.37 -2.07 -13.12
N LYS A 56 9.72 -2.91 -12.14
CA LYS A 56 8.75 -3.66 -11.34
C LYS A 56 8.46 -2.92 -10.04
N PHE A 57 7.21 -2.96 -9.62
CA PHE A 57 6.84 -2.49 -8.29
C PHE A 57 7.50 -3.37 -7.22
N PRO A 58 8.04 -2.78 -6.15
CA PRO A 58 8.49 -3.54 -5.00
C PRO A 58 7.32 -4.29 -4.36
N THR A 59 7.62 -5.44 -3.75
CA THR A 59 6.63 -6.23 -3.00
C THR A 59 6.88 -6.08 -1.51
N PRO A 60 5.84 -6.16 -0.66
CA PRO A 60 6.00 -6.10 0.80
C PRO A 60 6.97 -7.16 1.35
N ALA A 61 7.12 -8.30 0.65
CA ALA A 61 8.04 -9.36 1.02
C ALA A 61 9.51 -8.90 1.05
N LYS A 62 9.88 -7.90 0.22
CA LYS A 62 11.22 -7.28 0.23
C LYS A 62 11.55 -6.72 1.61
N TYR A 63 10.59 -6.04 2.25
CA TYR A 63 10.80 -5.32 3.50
C TYR A 63 10.78 -6.23 4.73
N LYS A 64 10.11 -7.39 4.67
CA LYS A 64 10.01 -8.32 5.81
C LYS A 64 11.36 -8.92 6.27
N LYS A 65 12.40 -8.82 5.44
CA LYS A 65 13.77 -9.25 5.81
C LYS A 65 14.44 -8.25 6.74
N GLU A 66 14.27 -6.96 6.45
CA GLU A 66 14.88 -5.85 7.19
C GLU A 66 14.01 -5.43 8.38
N PHE A 67 12.69 -5.42 8.19
CA PHE A 67 11.70 -5.00 9.18
C PHE A 67 10.87 -6.21 9.63
N THR A 68 11.39 -6.94 10.62
CA THR A 68 10.79 -8.20 11.09
C THR A 68 9.42 -8.01 11.75
N TRP A 69 9.15 -6.84 12.34
CA TRP A 69 7.87 -6.47 12.93
C TRP A 69 6.72 -6.42 11.90
N LEU A 70 7.01 -6.32 10.60
CA LEU A 70 6.00 -6.49 9.54
C LEU A 70 5.42 -7.91 9.47
N LYS A 71 6.01 -8.88 10.19
CA LYS A 71 5.48 -10.25 10.31
C LYS A 71 4.44 -10.39 11.42
N GLU A 72 4.27 -9.38 12.28
CA GLU A 72 3.31 -9.39 13.38
C GLU A 72 1.85 -9.15 12.92
N VAL A 73 1.67 -8.66 11.70
CA VAL A 73 0.36 -8.28 11.15
C VAL A 73 -0.01 -9.13 9.94
N ASP A 74 -1.30 -9.11 9.59
CA ASP A 74 -1.81 -9.86 8.46
C ASP A 74 -1.08 -9.52 7.16
N SER A 75 -0.66 -10.57 6.45
CA SER A 75 0.11 -10.42 5.21
C SER A 75 -0.72 -9.84 4.07
N LEU A 76 -2.04 -10.06 4.07
CA LEU A 76 -2.94 -9.53 3.04
C LEU A 76 -3.16 -8.02 3.25
N ALA A 77 -3.19 -7.53 4.48
CA ALA A 77 -3.21 -6.09 4.76
C ALA A 77 -1.99 -5.38 4.12
N LEU A 78 -0.79 -5.96 4.25
CA LEU A 78 0.41 -5.43 3.61
C LEU A 78 0.37 -5.54 2.09
N ALA A 79 -0.15 -6.65 1.55
CA ALA A 79 -0.33 -6.82 0.10
C ALA A 79 -1.31 -5.77 -0.47
N ASN A 80 -2.36 -5.41 0.28
CA ASN A 80 -3.29 -4.35 -0.13
C ASN A 80 -2.62 -2.97 -0.23
N ALA A 81 -1.59 -2.69 0.58
CA ALA A 81 -0.80 -1.45 0.44
C ALA A 81 -0.16 -1.37 -0.96
N GLN A 82 0.37 -2.49 -1.47
CA GLN A 82 0.95 -2.58 -2.81
C GLN A 82 -0.12 -2.38 -3.89
N LEU A 83 -1.28 -3.05 -3.75
CA LEU A 83 -2.39 -2.93 -4.72
C LEU A 83 -2.92 -1.49 -4.80
N ASN A 84 -3.03 -0.82 -3.65
CA ASN A 84 -3.44 0.58 -3.57
C ASN A 84 -2.44 1.50 -4.30
N LEU A 85 -1.13 1.29 -4.10
CA LEU A 85 -0.10 2.05 -4.80
C LEU A 85 -0.13 1.80 -6.32
N GLN A 86 -0.26 0.54 -6.75
CA GLN A 86 -0.39 0.20 -8.16
C GLN A 86 -1.62 0.87 -8.79
N LYS A 87 -2.75 0.90 -8.08
CA LYS A 87 -3.96 1.60 -8.52
C LYS A 87 -3.72 3.11 -8.63
N ALA A 88 -3.01 3.72 -7.68
CA ALA A 88 -2.68 5.14 -7.72
C ALA A 88 -1.83 5.49 -8.96
N TYR A 89 -0.75 4.74 -9.21
CA TYR A 89 0.07 4.94 -10.41
C TYR A 89 -0.69 4.65 -11.72
N LYS A 90 -1.54 3.62 -11.75
CA LYS A 90 -2.41 3.35 -12.90
C LYS A 90 -3.33 4.53 -13.20
N ASN A 91 -3.92 5.15 -12.17
CA ASN A 91 -4.75 6.34 -12.33
C ASN A 91 -3.93 7.53 -12.82
N PHE A 92 -2.73 7.74 -12.30
CA PHE A 92 -1.81 8.77 -12.76
C PHE A 92 -1.46 8.61 -14.25
N PHE A 93 -0.98 7.44 -14.68
CA PHE A 93 -0.62 7.19 -16.07
C PHE A 93 -1.80 7.22 -17.05
N SER A 94 -3.03 7.02 -16.57
CA SER A 94 -4.26 7.15 -17.38
C SER A 94 -4.85 8.57 -17.36
N GLY A 95 -4.18 9.54 -16.73
CA GLY A 95 -4.63 10.93 -16.65
C GLY A 95 -5.86 11.15 -15.75
N ARG A 96 -6.18 10.18 -14.87
CA ARG A 96 -7.35 10.23 -13.98
C ARG A 96 -7.04 10.78 -12.58
N ALA A 97 -5.76 10.91 -12.25
CA ALA A 97 -5.29 11.41 -10.96
C ALA A 97 -3.93 12.11 -11.13
N GLU A 98 -3.59 12.96 -10.18
CA GLU A 98 -2.24 13.52 -10.07
C GLU A 98 -1.20 12.48 -9.63
N PHE A 99 0.07 12.87 -9.66
CA PHE A 99 1.17 12.04 -9.21
C PHE A 99 1.00 11.65 -7.72
N PRO A 100 1.21 10.36 -7.34
CA PRO A 100 1.05 9.91 -5.96
C PRO A 100 1.98 10.65 -4.97
N LYS A 101 1.42 11.04 -3.82
CA LYS A 101 2.07 11.76 -2.72
C LYS A 101 1.81 11.04 -1.39
N PHE A 102 2.56 11.42 -0.34
CA PHE A 102 2.43 10.86 1.01
C PHE A 102 1.07 11.17 1.63
#